data_AF-A0A7C4XVZ4-F1
#
_entry.id   AF-A0A7C4XVZ4-F1
#
_cell.length_a   1.000
_cell.length_b   1.000
_cell.length_c   1.000
_cell.angle_alpha   90.00
_cell.angle_beta   90.00
_cell.angle_gamma   90.00
#
_symmetry.space_group_name_H-M   'P 1'
#
loop_
_entity.id
_entity.type
_entity.pdbx_description
1 polymer ?
#
loop_
_entity_poly.entity_id
_entity_poly.type
_entity_poly.pdbx_seq_one_letter_code
_entity_poly.pdbx_strand_id
1 'polypeptide(L)'
;MTEKVSRRIFLKVAGTSVAGVGAAVTPVGHAMAAGSDQAAIQAAAGMAVLPYPKTSIGKAKTMQVNSPVSFNYPDADSPCVAIKMGQPV
;
A
#
# COMPACT_ATOMS: atom_id res chain seq x y z
N MET A 1 -22.35 -41.32 6.66
CA MET A 1 -23.32 -40.47 5.93
C MET A 1 -22.60 -39.20 5.55
N THR A 2 -22.24 -39.02 4.29
CA THR A 2 -21.48 -37.83 3.84
C THR A 2 -22.46 -36.85 3.21
N GLU A 3 -22.89 -35.87 4.00
CA GLU A 3 -23.74 -34.76 3.55
C GLU A 3 -23.00 -33.93 2.51
N LYS A 4 -23.49 -33.93 1.27
CA LYS A 4 -22.87 -33.24 0.14
C LYS A 4 -23.35 -31.79 0.13
N VAL A 5 -22.63 -30.90 0.83
CA VAL A 5 -22.98 -29.47 0.89
C VAL A 5 -22.90 -28.86 -0.51
N SER A 6 -24.04 -28.42 -1.04
CA SER A 6 -24.12 -27.76 -2.34
C SER A 6 -23.53 -26.35 -2.28
N ARG A 7 -22.51 -26.09 -3.10
CA ARG A 7 -21.81 -24.78 -3.22
C ARG A 7 -22.79 -23.61 -3.42
N ARG A 8 -23.91 -23.86 -4.10
CA ARG A 8 -24.93 -22.86 -4.42
C ARG A 8 -25.79 -22.49 -3.20
N ILE A 9 -25.96 -23.39 -2.23
CA ILE A 9 -26.65 -23.10 -0.96
C ILE A 9 -25.70 -22.37 -0.02
N PHE A 10 -24.43 -22.82 0.06
CA PHE A 10 -23.41 -22.14 0.87
C PHE A 10 -23.26 -20.67 0.46
N LEU A 11 -23.19 -20.37 -0.85
CA LEU A 11 -23.08 -19.00 -1.34
C LEU A 11 -24.35 -18.16 -1.13
N LYS A 12 -25.54 -18.77 -1.14
CA LYS A 12 -26.79 -18.07 -0.82
C LYS A 12 -26.89 -17.74 0.67
N VAL A 13 -26.51 -18.66 1.54
CA VAL A 13 -26.51 -18.43 3.00
C VAL A 13 -25.43 -17.44 3.40
N ALA A 14 -24.22 -17.56 2.83
CA ALA A 14 -23.13 -16.61 3.06
C ALA A 14 -23.42 -15.21 2.45
N GLY A 15 -24.22 -15.15 1.37
CA GLY A 15 -24.53 -13.91 0.67
C GLY A 15 -25.66 -13.08 1.27
N THR A 16 -26.47 -13.61 2.19
CA THR A 16 -27.64 -12.89 2.76
C THR A 16 -27.50 -12.44 4.20
N SER A 17 -26.35 -12.67 4.85
CA SER A 17 -26.06 -12.12 6.18
C SER A 17 -25.09 -10.93 6.08
N VAL A 18 -25.66 -9.73 5.93
CA VAL A 18 -25.35 -8.48 6.66
C VAL A 18 -25.96 -7.34 5.83
N ALA A 19 -27.28 -7.25 5.92
CA ALA A 19 -28.00 -5.99 5.75
C ALA A 19 -28.77 -5.79 7.06
N GLY A 20 -28.14 -5.14 8.04
CA GLY A 20 -28.81 -4.74 9.28
C GLY A 20 -27.98 -4.93 10.55
N VAL A 21 -27.51 -3.78 11.07
CA VAL A 21 -27.12 -3.54 12.48
C VAL A 21 -25.80 -4.17 12.93
N GLY A 22 -24.73 -3.44 12.64
CA GLY A 22 -23.42 -3.61 13.25
C GLY A 22 -22.61 -2.33 13.04
N ALA A 23 -22.95 -1.29 13.79
CA ALA A 23 -22.10 -0.12 14.00
C ALA A 23 -20.85 -0.51 14.81
N ALA A 24 -20.04 -1.40 14.25
CA ALA A 24 -18.66 -1.62 14.63
C ALA A 24 -17.88 -1.47 13.33
N VAL A 25 -17.56 -0.22 13.05
CA VAL A 25 -16.50 0.19 12.14
C VAL A 25 -15.21 -0.49 12.59
N THR A 26 -15.02 -1.77 12.28
CA THR A 26 -13.69 -2.32 12.21
C THR A 26 -13.07 -1.61 11.01
N PRO A 27 -12.05 -0.75 11.21
CA PRO A 27 -11.28 -0.32 10.07
C PRO A 27 -10.64 -1.61 9.58
N VAL A 28 -11.14 -2.18 8.48
CA VAL A 28 -10.30 -3.00 7.61
C VAL A 28 -9.03 -2.19 7.47
N GLY A 29 -7.96 -2.72 8.07
CA GLY A 29 -6.78 -1.97 8.44
C GLY A 29 -6.46 -1.02 7.31
N HIS A 30 -6.64 0.26 7.58
CA HIS A 30 -5.97 1.25 6.76
C HIS A 30 -4.51 0.86 6.93
N ALA A 31 -3.93 0.28 5.89
CA ALA A 31 -2.51 0.39 5.71
C ALA A 31 -2.30 1.91 5.65
N MET A 32 -2.04 2.50 6.82
CA MET A 32 -1.73 3.90 7.02
C MET A 32 -0.30 4.11 6.51
N ALA A 33 -0.04 3.72 5.26
CA ALA A 33 1.06 4.19 4.45
C ALA A 33 0.49 5.38 3.65
N ALA A 34 0.13 6.44 4.36
CA ALA A 34 -0.45 7.63 3.79
C ALA A 34 -0.04 8.83 4.63
N GLY A 35 1.27 9.11 4.64
CA GLY A 35 1.72 10.48 4.87
C GLY A 35 1.08 11.39 3.82
N SER A 36 0.27 12.34 4.30
CA SER A 36 -0.22 13.57 3.64
C SER A 36 -1.05 13.53 2.35
N ASP A 37 -1.14 12.43 1.59
CA ASP A 37 -1.85 12.45 0.28
C ASP A 37 -3.07 11.52 0.20
N GLN A 38 -3.90 11.57 1.23
CA GLN A 38 -5.15 10.80 1.28
C GLN A 38 -6.07 11.11 0.07
N ALA A 39 -6.02 12.33 -0.45
CA ALA A 39 -6.73 12.72 -1.67
C ALA A 39 -6.18 12.03 -2.94
N ALA A 40 -4.85 11.85 -3.06
CA ALA A 40 -4.25 11.16 -4.18
C ALA A 40 -4.54 9.64 -4.13
N ILE A 41 -4.57 9.06 -2.94
CA ILE A 41 -4.92 7.66 -2.72
C ILE A 41 -6.37 7.39 -3.13
N GLN A 42 -7.30 8.29 -2.76
CA GLN A 42 -8.70 8.19 -3.18
C GLN A 42 -8.87 8.41 -4.69
N ALA A 43 -8.14 9.37 -5.27
CA ALA A 43 -8.17 9.63 -6.71
C ALA A 43 -7.58 8.47 -7.56
N ALA A 44 -6.68 7.68 -6.98
CA ALA A 44 -6.08 6.50 -7.62
C ALA A 44 -6.84 5.19 -7.32
N ALA A 45 -7.99 5.25 -6.64
CA ALA A 45 -8.79 4.06 -6.36
C ALA A 45 -9.20 3.36 -7.67
N GLY A 46 -8.79 2.10 -7.84
CA GLY A 46 -9.02 1.32 -9.07
C GLY A 46 -7.91 1.43 -10.13
N MET A 47 -6.85 2.20 -9.87
CA MET A 47 -5.66 2.20 -10.73
C MET A 47 -4.77 0.99 -10.46
N ALA A 48 -4.19 0.42 -11.52
CA ALA A 48 -3.18 -0.63 -11.39
C ALA A 48 -1.82 -0.09 -10.89
N VAL A 49 -1.62 1.23 -10.93
CA VAL A 49 -0.42 1.93 -10.47
C VAL A 49 -0.75 2.72 -9.22
N LEU A 50 0.01 2.48 -8.14
CA LEU A 50 -0.16 3.19 -6.88
C LEU A 50 0.35 4.64 -7.00
N PRO A 51 -0.33 5.62 -6.37
CA PRO A 51 0.06 7.03 -6.42
C PRO A 51 1.22 7.31 -5.46
N TYR A 52 2.43 6.88 -5.84
CA TYR A 52 3.61 7.16 -5.06
C TYR A 52 4.03 8.65 -5.13
N PRO A 53 4.50 9.25 -4.03
CA PRO A 53 4.89 10.67 -4.00
C PRO A 53 6.17 10.92 -4.82
N LYS A 54 6.37 12.16 -5.27
CA LYS A 54 7.61 12.57 -5.93
C LYS A 54 8.51 13.29 -4.92
N THR A 55 9.47 12.57 -4.36
CA THR A 55 10.38 13.10 -3.34
C THR A 55 11.77 13.38 -3.92
N SER A 56 12.32 14.56 -3.65
CA SER A 56 13.70 14.90 -4.04
C SER A 56 14.69 14.33 -3.03
N ILE A 57 15.53 13.38 -3.46
CA ILE A 57 16.56 12.74 -2.63
C ILE A 57 17.92 13.45 -2.75
N GLY A 58 18.17 14.13 -3.87
CA GLY A 58 19.41 14.85 -4.13
C GLY A 58 19.78 14.91 -5.61
N LYS A 59 20.95 15.48 -5.92
CA LYS A 59 21.49 15.56 -7.29
C LYS A 59 22.53 14.45 -7.52
N ALA A 60 22.34 13.63 -8.54
CA ALA A 60 23.27 12.54 -8.88
C ALA A 60 24.72 13.02 -9.16
N LYS A 61 24.87 14.25 -9.67
CA LYS A 61 26.20 14.86 -9.93
C LYS A 61 26.99 15.11 -8.64
N THR A 62 26.32 15.43 -7.53
CA THR A 62 26.97 15.75 -6.25
C THR A 62 27.07 14.56 -5.31
N MET A 63 26.45 13.42 -5.63
CA MET A 63 26.61 12.19 -4.85
C MET A 63 28.01 11.63 -5.01
N GLN A 64 28.66 11.37 -3.87
CA GLN A 64 29.95 10.68 -3.80
C GLN A 64 29.77 9.20 -4.13
N VAL A 65 30.74 8.62 -4.83
CA VAL A 65 30.72 7.20 -5.17
C VAL A 65 30.85 6.36 -3.91
N ASN A 66 30.05 5.31 -3.80
CA ASN A 66 29.98 4.37 -2.68
C ASN A 66 29.68 5.02 -1.32
N SER A 67 29.10 6.23 -1.33
CA SER A 67 28.65 6.90 -0.11
C SER A 67 27.14 6.77 0.03
N PRO A 68 26.63 6.29 1.19
CA PRO A 68 25.20 6.20 1.44
C PRO A 68 24.58 7.58 1.68
N VAL A 69 23.41 7.79 1.11
CA VAL A 69 22.53 8.93 1.39
C VAL A 69 21.22 8.38 1.96
N SER A 70 20.98 8.60 3.25
CA SER A 70 19.75 8.15 3.92
C SER A 70 18.59 9.09 3.63
N PHE A 71 17.41 8.51 3.38
CA PHE A 71 16.15 9.24 3.18
C PHE A 71 14.96 8.36 3.55
N ASN A 72 13.76 8.91 3.60
CA ASN A 72 12.55 8.16 3.91
C ASN A 72 11.59 8.22 2.71
N TYR A 73 11.07 7.08 2.29
CA TYR A 73 10.16 6.95 1.15
C TYR A 73 9.42 5.61 1.18
N PRO A 74 8.11 5.57 0.87
CA PRO A 74 7.26 6.69 0.43
C PRO A 74 6.77 7.60 1.55
N ASP A 75 6.94 7.20 2.81
CA ASP A 75 6.52 7.93 4.01
C ASP A 75 7.66 8.10 5.00
N ALA A 76 7.41 8.79 6.12
CA ALA A 76 8.40 9.08 7.15
C ALA A 76 8.90 7.82 7.88
N ASP A 77 8.10 6.75 7.92
CA ASP A 77 8.39 5.53 8.68
C ASP A 77 9.10 4.46 7.82
N SER A 78 9.42 4.80 6.57
CA SER A 78 10.07 3.91 5.60
C SER A 78 11.52 4.35 5.31
N PRO A 79 12.50 4.01 6.17
CA PRO A 79 13.90 4.41 5.99
C PRO A 79 14.56 3.67 4.81
N CYS A 80 15.24 4.44 3.96
CA CYS A 80 15.88 4.01 2.71
C CYS A 80 17.30 4.60 2.58
N VAL A 81 18.09 4.04 1.67
CA VAL A 81 19.44 4.52 1.35
C VAL A 81 19.65 4.54 -0.16
N ALA A 82 20.16 5.68 -0.68
CA ALA A 82 20.61 5.81 -2.05
C ALA A 82 22.14 5.75 -2.10
N ILE A 83 22.71 4.95 -3.01
CA ILE A 83 24.15 4.79 -3.18
C ILE A 83 24.51 4.96 -4.66
N LYS A 84 25.53 5.77 -4.95
CA LYS A 84 26.11 5.87 -6.29
C LYS A 84 27.19 4.82 -6.47
N MET A 85 26.93 3.79 -7.27
CA MET A 85 27.82 2.63 -7.40
C MET A 85 29.13 2.92 -8.15
N GLY A 86 29.18 3.97 -8.99
CA GLY A 86 30.38 4.33 -9.77
C GLY A 86 30.63 3.48 -11.02
N GLN A 87 29.88 2.40 -11.18
CA GLN A 87 29.79 1.58 -12.39
C GLN A 87 28.31 1.30 -12.69
N PRO A 88 27.94 0.96 -13.95
CA PRO A 88 26.60 0.48 -14.27
C PRO A 88 26.26 -0.77 -13.47
N VAL A 89 25.06 -0.80 -12.90
CA VAL A 89 24.48 -1.93 -12.15
C VAL A 89 23.11 -2.28 -12.69
#